data_AF-A0A7J9P1U2-F1
#
_entry.id   AF-A0A7J9P1U2-F1
#
_cell.length_a   1.000
_cell.length_b   1.000
_cell.length_c   1.000
_cell.angle_alpha   90.00
_cell.angle_beta   90.00
_cell.angle_gamma   90.00
#
_symmetry.space_group_name_H-M   'P 1'
#
loop_
_entity.id
_entity.type
_entity.pdbx_description
1 polymer ?
#
loop_
_entity_poly.entity_id
_entity_poly.type
_entity_poly.pdbx_seq_one_letter_code
_entity_poly.pdbx_strand_id
1 'polypeptide(L)'
;MNYNMGFTKISIHETIFIVKTFFQNISAKIDDVSAIELDTRGNYIMLLIGVLWYISSNILLTVSKEISYSLYYAILDLRAYHMIMTVLIFIAALFSTQIKIYVTGYKPIILIGNYISMKKLYESLKKDLNLN
;
A
#
# COMPACT_ATOMS: atom_id res chain seq x y z
N MET A 1 12.23 7.92 -20.79
CA MET A 1 12.36 8.06 -19.32
C MET A 1 12.28 6.69 -18.67
N ASN A 2 13.04 6.42 -17.60
CA ASN A 2 13.01 5.13 -16.89
C ASN A 2 12.79 5.34 -15.39
N TYR A 3 11.81 4.64 -14.82
CA TYR A 3 11.48 4.64 -13.40
C TYR A 3 11.67 3.23 -12.83
N ASN A 4 12.48 3.11 -11.79
CA ASN A 4 12.68 1.85 -11.06
C ASN A 4 12.12 1.99 -9.65
N MET A 5 11.20 1.09 -9.29
CA MET A 5 10.61 1.00 -7.94
C MET A 5 10.55 -0.46 -7.50
N GLY A 6 11.53 -0.88 -6.70
CA GLY A 6 11.66 -2.28 -6.27
C GLY A 6 11.72 -3.22 -7.47
N PHE A 7 10.74 -4.12 -7.58
CA PHE A 7 10.62 -5.08 -8.69
C PHE A 7 9.88 -4.54 -9.91
N THR A 8 9.36 -3.30 -9.83
CA THR A 8 8.69 -2.64 -10.95
C THR A 8 9.66 -1.76 -11.71
N LYS A 9 9.68 -1.92 -13.03
CA LYS A 9 10.33 -1.01 -13.98
C LYS A 9 9.30 -0.43 -14.92
N ILE A 10 9.29 0.89 -15.04
CA ILE A 10 8.44 1.62 -16.00
C ILE A 10 9.37 2.34 -16.96
N SER A 11 9.18 2.12 -18.25
CA SER A 11 9.98 2.72 -19.31
C SER A 11 9.05 3.41 -20.30
N ILE A 12 9.36 4.66 -20.60
CA ILE A 12 8.65 5.46 -21.59
C ILE A 12 9.66 5.80 -22.70
N HIS A 13 9.43 5.27 -23.89
CA HIS A 13 10.28 5.48 -25.07
C HIS A 13 9.43 6.00 -26.21
N GLU A 14 9.63 7.27 -26.58
CA GLU A 14 8.90 7.97 -27.64
C GLU A 14 7.38 7.91 -27.45
N THR A 15 6.72 6.93 -28.08
CA THR A 15 5.27 6.70 -28.04
C THR A 15 4.88 5.41 -27.33
N ILE A 16 5.85 4.67 -26.77
CA ILE A 16 5.65 3.37 -26.14
C ILE A 16 5.82 3.48 -24.63
N PHE A 17 4.80 3.00 -23.92
CA PHE A 17 4.75 2.83 -22.48
C PHE A 17 4.94 1.35 -22.13
N ILE A 18 6.00 1.05 -21.37
CA ILE A 18 6.34 -0.30 -20.95
C ILE A 18 6.32 -0.36 -19.43
N VAL A 19 5.63 -1.35 -18.88
CA VAL A 19 5.67 -1.67 -17.46
C VAL A 19 6.01 -3.13 -17.26
N LYS A 20 7.10 -3.37 -16.53
CA LYS A 20 7.52 -4.69 -16.08
C LYS A 20 7.42 -4.76 -14.57
N THR A 21 6.45 -5.51 -14.08
CA THR A 21 6.33 -5.90 -12.67
C THR A 21 6.71 -7.37 -12.51
N PHE A 22 6.69 -7.89 -11.28
CA PHE A 22 6.87 -9.32 -11.02
C PHE A 22 5.78 -10.19 -11.68
N PHE A 23 4.57 -9.67 -11.83
CA PHE A 23 3.41 -10.45 -12.31
C PHE A 23 2.99 -10.12 -13.75
N GLN A 24 3.42 -8.98 -14.28
CA GLN A 24 2.93 -8.46 -15.56
C GLN A 24 4.06 -7.81 -16.35
N ASN A 25 4.05 -8.02 -17.66
CA ASN A 25 4.89 -7.29 -18.60
C ASN A 25 3.97 -6.72 -19.68
N ILE A 26 3.75 -5.40 -19.64
CA ILE A 26 2.83 -4.68 -20.52
C ILE A 26 3.64 -3.74 -21.38
N SER A 27 3.30 -3.71 -22.67
CA SER A 27 3.82 -2.77 -23.64
C SER A 27 2.63 -2.22 -24.41
N ALA A 28 2.40 -0.93 -24.33
CA ALA A 28 1.28 -0.24 -24.94
C ALA A 28 1.72 1.09 -25.55
N LYS A 29 0.89 1.69 -26.42
CA LYS A 29 1.15 3.07 -26.82
C LYS A 29 0.81 4.01 -25.67
N ILE A 30 1.46 5.17 -25.60
CA ILE A 30 1.16 6.20 -24.61
C ILE A 30 -0.31 6.64 -24.72
N ASP A 31 -0.82 6.75 -25.95
CA ASP A 31 -2.22 7.10 -26.23
C ASP A 31 -3.23 6.07 -25.69
N ASP A 32 -2.80 4.82 -25.45
CA ASP A 32 -3.65 3.79 -24.86
C ASP A 32 -3.73 3.91 -23.34
N VAL A 33 -2.87 4.72 -22.70
CA VAL A 33 -2.91 5.00 -21.27
C VAL A 33 -4.02 6.02 -21.01
N SER A 34 -5.16 5.54 -20.52
CA SER A 34 -6.38 6.34 -20.40
C SER A 34 -6.41 7.21 -19.16
N ALA A 35 -5.84 6.75 -18.04
CA ALA A 35 -5.85 7.47 -16.78
C ALA A 35 -4.79 6.97 -15.80
N ILE A 36 -4.42 7.83 -14.85
CA ILE A 36 -3.64 7.48 -13.67
C ILE A 36 -4.34 8.02 -12.43
N GLU A 37 -4.44 7.20 -11.39
CA GLU A 37 -5.06 7.53 -10.11
C GLU A 37 -4.07 7.31 -8.96
N LEU A 38 -3.98 8.27 -8.04
CA LEU A 38 -3.30 8.10 -6.75
C LEU A 38 -4.35 7.76 -5.69
N ASP A 39 -4.29 6.56 -5.13
CA ASP A 39 -5.24 6.06 -4.13
C ASP A 39 -4.56 5.92 -2.77
N THR A 40 -4.99 6.74 -1.81
CA THR A 40 -4.51 6.74 -0.42
C THR A 40 -5.48 6.07 0.55
N ARG A 41 -6.64 5.59 0.08
CA ARG A 41 -7.68 4.99 0.95
C ARG A 41 -7.15 3.79 1.74
N GLY A 42 -6.26 3.00 1.15
CA GLY A 42 -5.58 1.89 1.83
C GLY A 42 -4.86 2.30 3.11
N ASN A 43 -4.21 3.47 3.13
CA ASN A 43 -3.54 3.99 4.31
C ASN A 43 -4.53 4.20 5.46
N TYR A 44 -5.67 4.86 5.18
CA TYR A 44 -6.69 5.17 6.19
C TYR A 44 -7.36 3.92 6.73
N ILE A 45 -7.67 2.95 5.87
CA ILE A 45 -8.25 1.66 6.29
C ILE A 45 -7.29 0.94 7.22
N MET A 46 -6.00 0.88 6.87
CA MET A 46 -5.01 0.18 7.68
C MET A 46 -4.71 0.90 9.01
N LEU A 47 -4.74 2.24 9.02
CA LEU A 47 -4.68 3.03 10.26
C LEU A 47 -5.87 2.72 11.18
N LEU A 48 -7.10 2.67 10.62
CA LEU A 48 -8.29 2.33 11.39
C LEU A 48 -8.18 0.92 12.00
N ILE A 49 -7.72 -0.06 11.22
CA ILE A 49 -7.47 -1.42 11.70
C ILE A 49 -6.45 -1.41 12.84
N GLY A 50 -5.36 -0.64 12.72
CA GLY A 50 -4.33 -0.53 13.75
C GLY A 50 -4.87 0.08 15.06
N VAL A 51 -5.69 1.12 14.97
CA VAL A 51 -6.35 1.73 16.13
C VAL A 51 -7.32 0.76 16.80
N LEU A 52 -8.16 0.08 16.02
CA LEU A 52 -9.10 -0.91 16.54
C LEU A 52 -8.37 -2.09 17.20
N TRP A 53 -7.31 -2.59 16.57
CA TRP A 53 -6.46 -3.65 17.11
C TRP A 53 -5.83 -3.27 18.46
N TYR A 54 -5.32 -2.03 18.56
CA TYR A 54 -4.75 -1.53 19.80
C TYR A 54 -5.81 -1.45 20.90
N ILE A 55 -6.98 -0.87 20.61
CA ILE A 55 -8.08 -0.74 21.59
C ILE A 55 -8.56 -2.13 22.04
N SER A 56 -8.81 -3.05 21.10
CA SER A 56 -9.30 -4.40 21.41
C SER A 56 -8.30 -5.17 22.27
N SER A 57 -7.00 -5.03 22.01
CA SER A 57 -5.95 -5.66 22.80
C SER A 57 -5.94 -5.18 24.25
N ASN A 58 -6.17 -3.88 24.48
CA ASN A 58 -6.23 -3.33 25.83
C ASN A 58 -7.51 -3.75 26.56
N ILE A 59 -8.66 -3.75 25.88
CA ILE A 59 -9.93 -4.25 26.45
C ILE A 59 -9.79 -5.71 26.87
N LEU A 60 -9.19 -6.56 26.02
CA LEU A 60 -8.95 -7.97 26.31
C LEU A 60 -8.10 -8.15 27.59
N LEU A 61 -7.09 -7.30 27.79
CA LEU A 61 -6.26 -7.33 28.99
C LEU A 61 -7.03 -6.89 30.24
N THR A 62 -7.86 -5.86 30.15
CA THR A 62 -8.70 -5.41 31.28
C THR A 62 -9.74 -6.46 31.66
N VAL A 63 -10.46 -6.99 30.68
CA VAL A 63 -11.51 -8.00 30.92
C VAL A 63 -10.93 -9.30 31.47
N SER A 64 -9.76 -9.73 30.99
CA SER A 64 -9.14 -10.97 31.49
C SER A 64 -8.74 -10.88 32.97
N LYS A 65 -8.32 -9.71 33.44
CA LYS A 65 -8.02 -9.44 34.85
C LYS A 65 -9.23 -9.65 35.76
N GLU A 66 -10.41 -9.25 35.31
CA GLU A 66 -11.67 -9.39 36.05
C GLU A 66 -12.20 -10.84 36.04
N ILE A 67 -11.84 -11.65 35.03
CA ILE A 67 -12.32 -13.03 34.88
C ILE A 67 -11.44 -14.01 35.67
N SER A 68 -10.12 -14.02 35.44
CA SER A 68 -9.21 -14.90 36.17
C SER A 68 -7.75 -14.46 36.09
N TYR A 69 -7.02 -14.71 37.19
CA TYR A 69 -5.61 -14.37 37.30
C TYR A 69 -4.73 -15.16 36.32
N SER A 70 -5.07 -16.42 36.02
CA SER A 70 -4.36 -17.26 35.04
C SER A 70 -4.55 -16.78 33.60
N LEU A 71 -5.77 -16.39 33.23
CA LEU A 71 -6.08 -15.84 31.90
C LEU A 71 -5.37 -14.49 31.68
N TYR A 72 -5.32 -13.65 32.72
CA TYR A 72 -4.60 -12.37 32.68
C TYR A 72 -3.12 -12.56 32.32
N TYR A 73 -2.40 -13.46 33.00
CA TYR A 73 -0.98 -13.70 32.69
C TYR A 73 -0.77 -14.34 31.32
N ALA A 74 -1.64 -15.25 30.89
CA ALA A 74 -1.57 -15.83 29.55
C ALA A 74 -1.68 -14.75 28.45
N ILE A 75 -2.55 -13.76 28.63
CA ILE A 75 -2.68 -12.62 27.70
C ILE A 75 -1.50 -11.63 27.86
N LEU A 76 -0.99 -11.47 29.08
CA LEU A 76 0.15 -10.60 29.35
C LEU A 76 1.43 -11.11 28.66
N ASP A 77 1.64 -12.41 28.59
CA ASP A 77 2.73 -13.03 27.82
C ASP A 77 2.59 -12.78 26.32
N LEU A 78 1.35 -12.74 25.81
CA LEU A 78 1.05 -12.41 24.42
C LEU A 78 1.23 -10.92 24.09
N ARG A 79 1.45 -10.05 25.09
CA ARG A 79 1.52 -8.59 24.88
C ARG A 79 2.65 -8.17 23.94
N ALA A 80 3.80 -8.85 24.00
CA ALA A 80 4.92 -8.57 23.11
C ALA A 80 4.53 -8.81 21.64
N TYR A 81 3.86 -9.92 21.36
CA TYR A 81 3.35 -10.24 20.02
C TYR A 81 2.31 -9.21 19.54
N HIS A 82 1.39 -8.80 20.41
CA HIS A 82 0.40 -7.77 20.08
C HIS A 82 1.04 -6.42 19.74
N MET A 83 2.09 -6.03 20.47
CA MET A 83 2.84 -4.80 20.19
C MET A 83 3.56 -4.88 18.84
N ILE A 84 4.23 -6.00 18.55
CA ILE A 84 4.87 -6.23 17.25
C ILE A 84 3.85 -6.14 16.11
N MET A 85 2.70 -6.81 16.25
CA MET A 85 1.63 -6.76 15.26
C MET A 85 1.08 -5.34 15.07
N THR A 86 0.90 -4.59 16.16
CA THR A 86 0.47 -3.18 16.10
C THR A 86 1.45 -2.36 15.26
N VAL A 87 2.76 -2.47 15.54
CA VAL A 87 3.81 -1.76 14.78
C VAL A 87 3.79 -2.15 13.30
N LEU A 88 3.66 -3.45 13.01
CA LEU A 88 3.58 -3.94 11.63
C LEU A 88 2.38 -3.38 10.88
N ILE A 89 1.21 -3.26 11.52
CA ILE A 89 0.01 -2.65 10.92
C ILE A 89 0.25 -1.17 10.60
N PHE A 90 0.88 -0.43 11.52
CA PHE A 90 1.23 0.98 11.27
C PHE A 90 2.24 1.15 10.13
N ILE A 91 3.26 0.29 10.06
CA ILE A 91 4.20 0.27 8.93
C ILE A 91 3.44 -0.04 7.64
N ALA A 92 2.59 -1.07 7.62
CA ALA A 92 1.78 -1.41 6.44
C ALA A 92 0.93 -0.21 5.99
N ALA A 93 0.32 0.53 6.93
CA ALA A 93 -0.48 1.71 6.63
C ALA A 93 0.33 2.82 5.94
N LEU A 94 1.58 3.05 6.36
CA LEU A 94 2.47 4.05 5.74
C LEU A 94 2.89 3.68 4.31
N PHE A 95 2.89 2.38 3.99
CA PHE A 95 3.28 1.84 2.69
C PHE A 95 2.10 1.37 1.83
N SER A 96 0.86 1.73 2.18
CA SER A 96 -0.36 1.30 1.49
C SER A 96 -0.84 2.25 0.39
N THR A 97 -0.03 3.24 0.00
CA THR A 97 -0.42 4.19 -1.06
C THR A 97 -0.27 3.51 -2.40
N GLN A 98 -1.28 3.64 -3.24
CA GLN A 98 -1.33 2.98 -4.52
C GLN A 98 -1.33 3.98 -5.67
N ILE A 99 -0.64 3.65 -6.76
CA ILE A 99 -0.86 4.26 -8.07
C ILE A 99 -1.53 3.22 -8.95
N LYS A 100 -2.65 3.58 -9.56
CA LYS A 100 -3.34 2.75 -10.55
C LYS A 100 -3.14 3.38 -11.91
N ILE A 101 -2.61 2.61 -12.85
CA ILE A 101 -2.42 3.03 -14.25
C ILE A 101 -3.41 2.22 -15.08
N TYR A 102 -4.29 2.93 -15.77
CA TYR A 102 -5.30 2.34 -16.63
C TYR A 102 -4.81 2.40 -18.07
N VAL A 103 -4.67 1.22 -18.68
CA VAL A 103 -4.25 1.06 -20.07
C VAL A 103 -5.33 0.29 -20.79
N THR A 104 -5.76 0.81 -21.93
CA THR A 104 -6.84 0.24 -22.73
C THR A 104 -6.47 -1.20 -23.14
N GLY A 105 -7.39 -2.14 -22.91
CA GLY A 105 -7.16 -3.56 -23.21
C GLY A 105 -6.38 -4.34 -22.14
N TYR A 106 -5.92 -3.71 -21.05
CA TYR A 106 -5.21 -4.36 -19.96
C TYR A 106 -5.94 -4.21 -18.62
N LYS A 107 -5.63 -5.12 -17.68
CA LYS A 107 -6.02 -4.93 -16.28
C LYS A 107 -5.25 -3.73 -15.69
N PRO A 108 -5.86 -2.94 -14.77
CA PRO A 108 -5.18 -1.84 -14.14
C PRO A 108 -3.88 -2.28 -13.49
N ILE A 109 -2.80 -1.54 -13.75
CA ILE A 109 -1.50 -1.78 -13.16
C ILE A 109 -1.49 -1.09 -11.80
N ILE A 110 -1.33 -1.87 -10.73
CA ILE A 110 -1.35 -1.34 -9.36
C ILE A 110 0.07 -1.37 -8.82
N LEU A 111 0.57 -0.20 -8.46
CA LEU A 111 1.86 -0.02 -7.80
C LEU A 111 1.59 0.39 -6.36
N ILE A 112 2.31 -0.17 -5.40
CA ILE A 112 2.10 0.07 -3.97
C ILE A 112 3.41 0.53 -3.35
N GLY A 113 3.34 1.54 -2.47
CA GLY A 113 4.47 1.96 -1.68
C GLY A 113 4.13 3.10 -0.72
N ASN A 114 5.17 3.76 -0.20
CA ASN A 114 4.97 4.91 0.68
C ASN A 114 4.44 6.13 -0.08
N TYR A 115 3.70 6.98 0.62
CA TYR A 115 3.04 8.16 0.05
C TYR A 115 4.00 9.11 -0.69
N ILE A 116 5.18 9.40 -0.12
CA ILE A 116 6.13 10.36 -0.70
C ILE A 116 6.63 9.86 -2.05
N SER A 117 7.10 8.62 -2.11
CA SER A 117 7.60 8.00 -3.33
C SER A 117 6.50 7.87 -4.39
N MET A 118 5.31 7.40 -3.99
CA MET A 118 4.17 7.25 -4.90
C MET A 118 3.70 8.59 -5.45
N LYS A 119 3.57 9.63 -4.60
CA LYS A 119 3.20 10.96 -5.07
C LYS A 119 4.20 11.52 -6.09
N LYS A 120 5.51 11.38 -5.82
CA LYS A 120 6.55 11.81 -6.76
C LYS A 120 6.45 11.06 -8.09
N LEU A 121 6.21 9.75 -8.06
CA LEU A 121 6.04 8.95 -9.27
C LEU A 121 4.78 9.37 -10.03
N TYR A 122 3.66 9.55 -9.34
CA TYR A 122 2.40 9.99 -9.92
C TYR A 122 2.54 11.30 -10.69
N GLU A 123 3.12 12.34 -10.05
CA GLU A 123 3.33 13.64 -10.70
C GLU A 123 4.26 13.52 -11.92
N SER A 124 5.32 12.70 -11.83
CA SER A 124 6.26 12.50 -12.94
C SER A 124 5.58 11.77 -14.12
N LEU A 125 4.82 10.71 -13.85
CA LEU A 125 4.09 9.95 -14.88
C LEU A 125 2.98 10.78 -15.51
N LYS A 126 2.23 11.54 -14.71
CA LYS A 126 1.16 12.43 -15.18
C LYS A 126 1.71 13.43 -16.21
N LYS A 127 2.87 14.03 -15.90
CA LYS A 127 3.57 14.94 -16.81
C LYS A 127 4.08 14.22 -18.07
N ASP A 128 4.77 13.11 -17.92
CA ASP A 128 5.40 12.41 -19.06
C ASP A 128 4.37 11.79 -20.03
N LEU A 129 3.17 11.47 -19.54
CA LEU A 129 2.09 10.90 -20.35
C LEU A 129 1.11 11.96 -20.87
N ASN A 130 1.37 13.25 -20.64
CA ASN A 130 0.50 14.37 -21.03
C ASN A 130 -0.97 14.19 -20.58
N LEU A 131 -1.18 13.57 -19.42
CA LEU A 131 -2.50 13.39 -18.84
C LEU A 131 -2.83 14.64 -18.01
N ASN A 132 -3.74 15.49 -18.50
CA ASN A 132 -4.19 16.70 -17.80
C ASN A 132 -5.12 16.37 -16.62
#